data_AF-A0A7Y3L514-F1
#
_entry.id   AF-A0A7Y3L514-F1
#
_cell.length_a   1.000
_cell.length_b   1.000
_cell.length_c   1.000
_cell.angle_alpha   90.00
_cell.angle_beta   90.00
_cell.angle_gamma   90.00
#
_symmetry.space_group_name_H-M   'P 1'
#
loop_
_entity.id
_entity.type
_entity.pdbx_description
1 polymer ?
#
loop_
_entity_poly.entity_id
_entity_poly.type
_entity_poly.pdbx_seq_one_letter_code
_entity_poly.pdbx_strand_id
1 'polypeptide(L)'
;MSGVLKLLLANLNLLQENVGHCGVESSDSSVTEYAKSLQVDWEVLPPGSRDEAVERLFRGRKGSDEDRNVAGDRCDFFKSLNPKSLVYGRSGFRRYFGALLEDDLVVFENIEYGNAVYVLFKGWQELSKRSRLELLSGRFGSDFERVAHLNGWKGRVREIVRNRRAGESANSPD
;
A
#
# COMPACT_ATOMS: atom_id res chain seq x y z
N MET A 1 11.70 34.35 -12.58
CA MET A 1 11.92 33.06 -11.89
C MET A 1 13.40 32.71 -11.94
N SER A 2 14.03 32.56 -10.77
CA SER A 2 15.46 32.29 -10.59
C SER A 2 15.92 31.01 -11.33
N GLY A 3 17.12 31.05 -11.94
CA GLY A 3 17.71 29.90 -12.64
C GLY A 3 17.94 28.67 -11.74
N VAL A 4 18.08 28.88 -10.43
CA VAL A 4 18.23 27.81 -9.44
C VAL A 4 16.96 26.96 -9.34
N LEU A 5 15.78 27.59 -9.38
CA LEU A 5 14.51 26.87 -9.31
C LEU A 5 14.30 26.00 -10.57
N LYS A 6 14.72 26.48 -11.74
CA LYS A 6 14.65 25.72 -12.99
C LYS A 6 15.55 24.48 -12.95
N LEU A 7 16.76 24.62 -12.41
CA LEU A 7 17.70 23.50 -12.30
C LEU A 7 17.21 22.45 -11.29
N LEU A 8 16.68 22.89 -10.14
CA LEU A 8 16.07 21.99 -9.15
C LEU A 8 14.93 21.19 -9.79
N LEU A 9 14.01 21.87 -10.50
CA LEU A 9 12.87 21.21 -11.14
C LEU A 9 13.31 20.21 -12.22
N ALA A 10 14.31 20.57 -13.03
CA ALA A 10 14.87 19.67 -14.05
C ALA A 10 15.46 18.39 -13.43
N ASN A 11 16.21 18.53 -12.34
CA ASN A 11 16.79 17.39 -11.63
C ASN A 11 15.72 16.50 -10.98
N LEU A 12 14.66 17.09 -10.44
CA LEU A 12 13.53 16.34 -9.88
C LEU A 12 12.78 15.56 -10.96
N ASN A 13 12.53 16.17 -12.11
CA ASN A 13 11.90 15.48 -13.23
C ASN A 13 12.75 14.29 -13.69
N LEU A 14 14.07 14.50 -13.85
CA LEU A 14 14.99 13.44 -14.25
C LEU A 14 15.09 12.31 -13.21
N LEU A 15 15.06 12.66 -11.92
CA LEU A 15 15.02 11.67 -10.84
C LEU A 15 13.69 10.89 -10.89
N GLN A 16 12.56 11.58 -11.05
CA GLN A 16 11.23 10.98 -11.08
C GLN A 16 11.05 10.01 -12.24
N GLU A 17 11.62 10.28 -13.41
CA GLU A 17 11.62 9.35 -14.55
C GLU A 17 12.30 8.01 -14.22
N ASN A 18 13.31 8.03 -13.34
CA ASN A 18 14.07 6.84 -12.97
C ASN A 18 13.50 6.11 -11.75
N VAL A 19 12.97 6.84 -10.75
CA VAL A 19 12.53 6.27 -9.46
C VAL A 19 11.01 6.26 -9.26
N GLY A 20 10.25 6.84 -10.19
CA GLY A 20 8.78 6.92 -10.18
C GLY A 20 8.21 8.02 -9.28
N HIS A 21 8.75 8.21 -8.07
CA HIS A 21 8.29 9.25 -7.15
C HIS A 21 9.43 9.84 -6.31
N CYS A 22 9.52 11.17 -6.29
CA CYS A 22 10.46 11.92 -5.45
C CYS A 22 9.80 13.18 -4.87
N GLY A 23 10.37 13.74 -3.80
CA GLY A 23 9.87 14.95 -3.14
C GLY A 23 11.00 15.88 -2.69
N VAL A 24 10.63 17.09 -2.30
CA VAL A 24 11.53 18.11 -1.74
C VAL A 24 11.02 18.51 -0.38
N GLU A 25 11.92 18.63 0.59
CA GLU A 25 11.63 19.17 1.92
C GLU A 25 12.57 20.36 2.20
N SER A 26 12.16 21.27 3.08
CA SER A 26 13.02 22.38 3.50
C SER A 26 14.31 21.87 4.14
N SER A 27 15.44 22.51 3.81
CA SER A 27 16.73 22.24 4.46
C SER A 27 16.75 22.60 5.93
N ASP A 28 15.84 23.49 6.35
CA ASP A 28 15.75 23.99 7.71
C ASP A 28 14.90 23.08 8.61
N SER A 29 14.23 22.07 8.02
CA SER A 29 13.46 21.08 8.77
C SER A 29 14.38 20.22 9.63
N SER A 30 14.08 20.12 10.92
CA SER A 30 14.83 19.24 11.80
C SER A 30 14.70 17.78 11.34
N VAL A 31 15.72 16.94 11.62
CA VAL A 31 15.66 15.50 11.30
C VAL A 31 14.41 14.83 11.90
N THR A 32 13.98 15.30 13.08
CA THR A 32 12.76 14.82 13.74
C THR A 32 11.47 15.28 13.03
N GLU A 33 11.41 16.50 12.50
CA GLU A 33 10.27 16.95 11.69
C GLU A 33 10.23 16.28 10.33
N TYR A 34 11.38 16.08 9.69
CA TYR A 34 11.48 15.28 8.47
C TYR A 34 11.03 13.84 8.71
N ALA A 35 11.46 13.21 9.82
CA ALA A 35 10.98 11.89 10.20
C ALA A 35 9.48 11.86 10.50
N LYS A 36 8.90 12.97 10.98
CA LYS A 36 7.45 13.13 11.15
C LYS A 36 6.72 13.35 9.83
N SER A 37 7.29 14.07 8.85
CA SER A 37 6.70 14.18 7.52
C SER A 37 6.76 12.86 6.74
N LEU A 38 7.69 11.98 7.13
CA LEU A 38 7.74 10.57 6.77
C LEU A 38 6.79 9.67 7.58
N GLN A 39 5.93 10.21 8.47
CA GLN A 39 4.96 9.39 9.20
C GLN A 39 4.02 8.71 8.20
N VAL A 40 4.20 7.40 8.11
CA VAL A 40 3.29 6.53 7.39
C VAL A 40 2.01 6.44 8.21
N ASP A 41 1.02 7.15 7.72
CA ASP A 41 -0.22 7.36 8.42
C ASP A 41 -1.32 6.58 7.67
N TRP A 42 -1.81 5.51 8.31
CA TRP A 42 -2.90 4.70 7.77
C TRP A 42 -4.24 5.27 8.23
N GLU A 43 -5.19 5.39 7.31
CA GLU A 43 -6.60 5.60 7.63
C GLU A 43 -7.31 4.26 7.57
N VAL A 44 -7.79 3.78 8.72
CA VAL A 44 -8.54 2.52 8.83
C VAL A 44 -10.02 2.86 8.92
N LEU A 45 -10.77 2.46 7.91
CA LEU A 45 -12.18 2.81 7.75
C LEU A 45 -13.06 1.57 7.64
N PRO A 46 -14.32 1.62 8.09
CA PRO A 46 -15.28 0.57 7.79
C PRO A 46 -15.34 0.28 6.27
N PRO A 47 -15.66 -0.96 5.86
CA PRO A 47 -15.79 -1.29 4.45
C PRO A 47 -16.87 -0.43 3.79
N GLY A 48 -16.46 0.57 3.00
CA GLY A 48 -17.35 1.47 2.28
C GLY A 48 -17.80 0.92 0.93
N SER A 49 -18.45 1.77 0.12
CA SER A 49 -18.77 1.44 -1.27
C SER A 49 -17.50 1.34 -2.13
N ARG A 50 -17.61 0.64 -3.27
CA ARG A 50 -16.52 0.54 -4.25
C ARG A 50 -16.10 1.92 -4.74
N ASP A 51 -17.08 2.75 -5.05
CA ASP A 51 -16.85 4.07 -5.63
C ASP A 51 -16.19 5.01 -4.62
N GLU A 52 -16.61 4.99 -3.36
CA GLU A 52 -15.93 5.73 -2.29
C GLU A 52 -14.45 5.34 -2.12
N ALA A 53 -14.13 4.05 -2.26
CA ALA A 53 -12.76 3.59 -2.15
C ALA A 53 -11.91 4.08 -3.34
N VAL A 54 -12.45 4.00 -4.56
CA VAL A 54 -11.81 4.51 -5.77
C VAL A 54 -11.63 6.04 -5.68
N GLU A 55 -12.66 6.77 -5.29
CA GLU A 55 -12.58 8.23 -5.12
C GLU A 55 -11.51 8.63 -4.11
N ARG A 56 -11.38 7.90 -2.99
CA ARG A 56 -10.31 8.13 -2.02
C ARG A 56 -8.93 7.91 -2.65
N LEU A 57 -8.75 6.82 -3.39
CA LEU A 57 -7.48 6.52 -4.07
C LEU A 57 -7.12 7.56 -5.13
N PHE A 58 -8.08 8.24 -5.74
CA PHE A 58 -7.83 9.28 -6.74
C PHE A 58 -8.10 10.71 -6.22
N ARG A 59 -8.29 10.91 -4.92
CA ARG A 59 -8.59 12.23 -4.36
C ARG A 59 -7.47 13.23 -4.69
N GLY A 60 -7.86 14.35 -5.31
CA GLY A 60 -6.94 15.43 -5.69
C GLY A 60 -6.13 15.17 -6.97
N ARG A 61 -6.53 14.20 -7.81
CA ARG A 61 -5.82 13.83 -9.04
C ARG A 61 -6.73 13.18 -10.09
N LYS A 62 -6.37 13.34 -11.37
CA LYS A 62 -6.97 12.57 -12.47
C LYS A 62 -6.11 11.33 -12.72
N GLY A 63 -6.61 10.15 -12.35
CA GLY A 63 -6.15 8.88 -12.93
C GLY A 63 -6.84 8.63 -14.26
N SER A 64 -6.24 7.80 -15.11
CA SER A 64 -6.89 7.34 -16.33
C SER A 64 -8.11 6.47 -16.01
N ASP A 65 -8.98 6.26 -16.99
CA ASP A 65 -10.12 5.35 -16.85
C ASP A 65 -9.64 3.91 -16.60
N GLU A 66 -8.51 3.52 -17.19
CA GLU A 66 -7.87 2.23 -16.96
C GLU A 66 -7.38 2.09 -15.51
N ASP A 67 -6.70 3.09 -14.96
CA ASP A 67 -6.24 3.07 -13.56
C ASP A 67 -7.43 2.96 -12.59
N ARG A 68 -8.52 3.67 -12.88
CA ARG A 68 -9.75 3.61 -12.08
C ARG A 68 -10.42 2.25 -12.16
N ASN A 69 -10.43 1.63 -13.34
CA ASN A 69 -10.96 0.29 -13.54
C ASN A 69 -10.13 -0.75 -12.78
N VAL A 70 -8.79 -0.67 -12.85
CA VAL A 70 -7.89 -1.52 -12.07
C VAL A 70 -8.13 -1.34 -10.58
N ALA A 71 -8.14 -0.10 -10.09
CA ALA A 71 -8.40 0.19 -8.67
C ALA A 71 -9.75 -0.35 -8.20
N GLY A 72 -10.79 -0.21 -9.02
CA GLY A 72 -12.10 -0.76 -8.76
C GLY A 72 -12.10 -2.29 -8.67
N ASP A 73 -11.47 -2.98 -9.63
CA ASP A 73 -11.32 -4.44 -9.59
C ASP A 73 -10.55 -4.93 -8.35
N ARG A 74 -9.50 -4.21 -7.94
CA ARG A 74 -8.76 -4.50 -6.71
C ARG A 74 -9.61 -4.28 -5.47
N CYS A 75 -10.40 -3.20 -5.44
CA CYS A 75 -11.33 -2.92 -4.36
C CYS A 75 -12.39 -4.03 -4.23
N ASP A 76 -13.02 -4.40 -5.34
CA ASP A 76 -14.04 -5.47 -5.35
C ASP A 76 -13.45 -6.79 -4.87
N PHE A 77 -12.23 -7.11 -5.30
CA PHE A 77 -11.54 -8.30 -4.83
C PHE A 77 -11.23 -8.25 -3.33
N PHE A 78 -10.67 -7.14 -2.83
CA PHE A 78 -10.35 -7.00 -1.40
C PHE A 78 -11.59 -7.08 -0.52
N LYS A 79 -12.70 -6.47 -0.96
CA LYS A 79 -14.00 -6.59 -0.29
C LYS A 79 -14.55 -8.01 -0.31
N SER A 80 -14.30 -8.78 -1.37
CA SER A 80 -14.73 -10.18 -1.47
C SER A 80 -14.08 -11.12 -0.43
N LEU A 81 -13.02 -10.64 0.24
CA LEU A 81 -12.37 -11.36 1.33
C LEU A 81 -13.04 -11.15 2.70
N ASN A 82 -14.15 -10.40 2.76
CA ASN A 82 -14.84 -9.98 3.98
C ASN A 82 -13.89 -9.33 5.00
N PRO A 83 -13.38 -8.12 4.72
CA PRO A 83 -12.55 -7.38 5.67
C PRO A 83 -13.36 -6.81 6.83
N LYS A 84 -12.72 -6.68 7.99
CA LYS A 84 -13.22 -5.85 9.11
C LYS A 84 -13.17 -4.37 8.75
N SER A 85 -12.14 -3.96 8.02
CA SER A 85 -11.93 -2.57 7.59
C SER A 85 -11.04 -2.47 6.35
N LEU A 86 -11.12 -1.35 5.67
CA LEU A 86 -10.22 -0.98 4.59
C LEU A 86 -9.16 -0.01 5.10
N VAL A 87 -7.95 -0.19 4.62
CA VAL A 87 -6.76 0.57 5.01
C VAL A 87 -6.32 1.44 3.83
N TYR A 88 -6.17 2.73 4.05
CA TYR A 88 -5.72 3.69 3.04
C TYR A 88 -4.47 4.40 3.51
N GLY A 89 -3.48 4.53 2.63
CA GLY A 89 -2.31 5.36 2.94
C GLY A 89 -2.65 6.84 2.86
N ARG A 90 -2.15 7.63 3.81
CA ARG A 90 -2.22 9.11 3.79
C ARG A 90 -0.90 9.71 3.31
N SER A 91 -0.93 11.00 3.00
CA SER A 91 0.25 11.78 2.61
C SER A 91 1.07 11.13 1.48
N GLY A 92 2.34 10.74 1.73
CA GLY A 92 3.20 10.06 0.75
C GLY A 92 2.76 8.65 0.34
N PHE A 93 1.76 8.07 1.01
CA PHE A 93 1.29 6.70 0.79
C PHE A 93 -0.09 6.63 0.12
N ARG A 94 -0.59 7.70 -0.50
CA ARG A 94 -1.93 7.76 -1.12
C ARG A 94 -2.24 6.70 -2.18
N ARG A 95 -1.24 5.95 -2.67
CA ARG A 95 -1.41 4.84 -3.64
C ARG A 95 -1.52 3.47 -2.98
N TYR A 96 -1.26 3.40 -1.69
CA TYR A 96 -1.36 2.19 -0.92
C TYR A 96 -2.79 1.98 -0.43
N PHE A 97 -3.29 0.78 -0.66
CA PHE A 97 -4.63 0.32 -0.34
C PHE A 97 -4.54 -1.07 0.26
N GLY A 98 -5.36 -1.33 1.27
CA GLY A 98 -5.41 -2.61 1.94
C GLY A 98 -6.75 -2.95 2.53
N ALA A 99 -6.84 -4.18 3.00
CA ALA A 99 -7.99 -4.77 3.64
C ALA A 99 -7.51 -5.50 4.91
N LEU A 100 -7.92 -4.99 6.07
CA LEU A 100 -7.68 -5.62 7.37
C LEU A 100 -8.71 -6.73 7.52
N LEU A 101 -8.26 -7.97 7.39
CA LEU A 101 -9.11 -9.15 7.46
C LEU A 101 -9.25 -9.60 8.92
N GLU A 102 -8.11 -9.72 9.61
CA GLU A 102 -8.00 -10.00 11.05
C GLU A 102 -6.94 -9.07 11.66
N ASP A 103 -6.79 -9.08 12.98
CA ASP A 103 -5.93 -8.12 13.70
C ASP A 103 -4.46 -8.22 13.28
N ASP A 104 -4.04 -9.41 12.84
CA ASP A 104 -2.72 -9.73 12.33
C ASP A 104 -2.75 -10.26 10.89
N LEU A 105 -3.81 -10.00 10.11
CA LEU A 105 -3.91 -10.41 8.71
C LEU A 105 -4.40 -9.26 7.82
N VAL A 106 -3.50 -8.74 7.00
CA VAL A 106 -3.79 -7.64 6.06
C VAL A 106 -3.43 -8.01 4.65
N VAL A 107 -4.34 -7.76 3.70
CA VAL A 107 -4.04 -7.78 2.27
C VAL A 107 -3.77 -6.35 1.83
N PHE A 108 -2.66 -6.12 1.15
CA PHE A 108 -2.10 -4.78 0.96
C PHE A 108 -1.42 -4.65 -0.40
N GLU A 109 -1.58 -3.52 -1.07
CA GLU A 109 -1.00 -3.26 -2.39
C GLU A 109 -0.75 -1.76 -2.61
N ASN A 110 0.22 -1.42 -3.46
CA ASN A 110 0.28 -0.12 -4.11
C ASN A 110 -0.32 -0.24 -5.52
N ILE A 111 -1.43 0.48 -5.76
CA ILE A 111 -2.23 0.36 -7.00
C ILE A 111 -1.46 0.80 -8.26
N GLU A 112 -0.40 1.60 -8.13
CA GLU A 112 0.43 2.05 -9.26
C GLU A 112 1.76 1.31 -9.40
N TYR A 113 2.28 0.71 -8.32
CA TYR A 113 3.67 0.24 -8.29
C TYR A 113 3.83 -1.16 -7.69
N GLY A 114 4.73 -1.94 -8.29
CA GLY A 114 5.16 -3.24 -7.76
C GLY A 114 4.38 -4.45 -8.28
N ASN A 115 3.25 -4.21 -8.98
CA ASN A 115 2.40 -5.18 -9.66
C ASN A 115 2.19 -6.47 -8.85
N ALA A 116 1.90 -6.31 -7.57
CA ALA A 116 1.76 -7.41 -6.62
C ALA A 116 0.92 -7.01 -5.41
N VAL A 117 0.24 -8.00 -4.88
CA VAL A 117 -0.41 -7.99 -3.58
C VAL A 117 0.53 -8.56 -2.54
N TYR A 118 0.53 -7.96 -1.35
CA TYR A 118 1.23 -8.42 -0.17
C TYR A 118 0.19 -8.87 0.84
N VAL A 119 0.32 -10.09 1.33
CA VAL A 119 -0.45 -10.59 2.48
C VAL A 119 0.48 -10.48 3.68
N LEU A 120 0.24 -9.49 4.53
CA LEU A 120 1.05 -9.19 5.71
C LEU A 120 0.44 -9.86 6.94
N PHE A 121 1.30 -10.39 7.81
CA PHE A 121 0.88 -11.02 9.04
C PHE A 121 1.11 -10.11 10.27
N LYS A 122 1.41 -10.70 11.43
CA LYS A 122 1.75 -9.97 12.67
C LYS A 122 2.77 -8.86 12.42
N GLY A 123 2.49 -7.68 12.96
CA GLY A 123 3.34 -6.50 12.77
C GLY A 123 3.15 -5.81 11.41
N TRP A 124 2.02 -6.02 10.73
CA TRP A 124 1.72 -5.43 9.44
C TRP A 124 1.89 -3.90 9.42
N GLN A 125 1.63 -3.19 10.53
CA GLN A 125 1.80 -1.74 10.59
C GLN A 125 3.24 -1.32 10.35
N GLU A 126 4.22 -2.12 10.76
CA GLU A 126 5.65 -1.84 10.54
C GLU A 126 6.14 -2.44 9.22
N LEU A 127 5.63 -3.60 8.82
CA LEU A 127 5.97 -4.22 7.54
C LEU A 127 5.48 -3.40 6.34
N SER A 128 4.26 -2.85 6.43
CA SER A 128 3.65 -2.02 5.37
C SER A 128 4.39 -0.72 5.10
N LYS A 129 5.26 -0.28 6.03
CA LYS A 129 6.11 0.91 5.90
C LYS A 129 7.43 0.63 5.20
N ARG A 130 7.80 -0.65 5.01
CA ARG A 130 9.08 -1.05 4.44
C ARG A 130 9.10 -0.82 2.94
N SER A 131 10.26 -0.42 2.43
CA SER A 131 10.48 -0.35 0.99
C SER A 131 10.40 -1.74 0.37
N ARG A 132 10.11 -1.80 -0.94
CA ARG A 132 10.13 -3.06 -1.70
C ARG A 132 11.48 -3.79 -1.58
N LEU A 133 12.59 -3.05 -1.60
CA LEU A 133 13.93 -3.63 -1.48
C LEU A 133 14.15 -4.27 -0.11
N GLU A 134 13.70 -3.62 0.97
CA GLU A 134 13.75 -4.19 2.32
C GLU A 134 12.89 -5.46 2.42
N LEU A 135 11.65 -5.44 1.93
CA LEU A 135 10.79 -6.62 1.94
C LEU A 135 11.41 -7.79 1.18
N LEU A 136 12.04 -7.52 0.03
CA LEU A 136 12.69 -8.54 -0.79
C LEU A 136 14.08 -8.94 -0.30
N SER A 137 14.62 -8.33 0.76
CA SER A 137 15.94 -8.66 1.28
C SER A 137 15.99 -10.00 2.04
N GLY A 138 14.86 -10.69 2.18
CA GLY A 138 14.73 -11.95 2.93
C GLY A 138 14.72 -11.79 4.46
N ARG A 139 14.90 -10.57 4.99
CA ARG A 139 14.97 -10.32 6.45
C ARG A 139 13.65 -10.55 7.18
N PHE A 140 12.54 -10.40 6.46
CA PHE A 140 11.18 -10.52 7.00
C PHE A 140 10.58 -11.92 6.74
N GLY A 141 11.37 -12.86 6.22
CA GLY A 141 11.08 -14.29 6.16
C GLY A 141 9.62 -14.63 5.81
N SER A 142 8.94 -15.24 6.79
CA SER A 142 7.55 -15.71 6.73
C SER A 142 6.53 -14.72 7.28
N ASP A 143 6.91 -13.46 7.54
CA ASP A 143 6.00 -12.44 8.10
C ASP A 143 5.07 -11.83 7.04
N PHE A 144 5.30 -12.16 5.78
CA PHE A 144 4.41 -11.82 4.69
C PHE A 144 4.53 -12.80 3.51
N GLU A 145 3.51 -12.79 2.65
CA GLU A 145 3.57 -13.41 1.33
C GLU A 145 3.38 -12.37 0.23
N ARG A 146 4.18 -12.47 -0.84
CA ARG A 146 4.04 -11.63 -2.04
C ARG A 146 3.40 -12.42 -3.17
N VAL A 147 2.31 -11.93 -3.72
CA VAL A 147 1.59 -12.48 -4.86
C VAL A 147 1.65 -11.50 -6.02
N ALA A 148 2.43 -11.81 -7.06
CA ALA A 148 2.45 -11.00 -8.30
C ALA A 148 1.11 -11.11 -9.04
N HIS A 149 0.69 -10.05 -9.74
CA HIS A 149 -0.52 -10.02 -10.57
C HIS A 149 -0.35 -10.81 -11.88
N LEU A 150 -0.07 -12.10 -11.75
CA LEU A 150 -0.08 -13.06 -12.85
C LEU A 150 -1.44 -13.76 -12.92
N ASN A 151 -1.68 -14.53 -13.98
CA ASN A 151 -2.92 -15.31 -14.11
C ASN A 151 -3.17 -16.15 -12.84
N GLY A 152 -4.37 -16.04 -12.28
CA GLY A 152 -4.77 -16.77 -11.07
C GLY A 152 -4.37 -16.13 -9.74
N TRP A 153 -3.75 -14.93 -9.72
CA TRP A 153 -3.29 -14.28 -8.48
C TRP A 153 -4.37 -14.14 -7.40
N LYS A 154 -5.63 -13.83 -7.79
CA LYS A 154 -6.78 -13.74 -6.88
C LYS A 154 -7.03 -15.07 -6.16
N GLY A 155 -6.89 -16.19 -6.87
CA GLY A 155 -7.04 -17.53 -6.30
C GLY A 155 -5.96 -17.81 -5.26
N ARG A 156 -4.70 -17.46 -5.58
CA ARG A 156 -3.58 -17.60 -4.65
C ARG A 156 -3.75 -16.76 -3.38
N VAL A 157 -4.18 -15.51 -3.49
CA VAL A 157 -4.46 -14.67 -2.31
C VAL A 157 -5.56 -15.30 -1.45
N ARG A 158 -6.65 -15.80 -2.07
CA ARG A 158 -7.74 -16.47 -1.32
C ARG A 158 -7.25 -17.71 -0.58
N GLU A 159 -6.38 -18.49 -1.20
CA GLU A 159 -5.78 -19.68 -0.57
C GLU A 159 -4.96 -19.32 0.67
N ILE A 160 -4.07 -18.33 0.55
CA ILE A 160 -3.24 -17.84 1.68
C ILE A 160 -4.15 -17.37 2.82
N VAL A 161 -5.13 -16.52 2.52
CA VAL A 161 -6.09 -15.98 3.49
C VAL A 161 -6.88 -17.09 4.19
N ARG A 162 -7.38 -18.06 3.42
CA ARG A 162 -8.14 -19.20 3.97
C ARG A 162 -7.28 -20.02 4.92
N ASN A 163 -6.05 -20.36 4.51
CA ASN A 163 -5.15 -21.17 5.33
C ASN A 163 -4.79 -20.44 6.62
N ARG A 164 -4.59 -19.11 6.57
CA ARG A 164 -4.24 -18.32 7.75
C ARG A 164 -5.39 -18.23 8.75
N ARG A 165 -6.61 -17.96 8.28
CA ARG A 165 -7.83 -17.99 9.11
C ARG A 165 -8.09 -19.36 9.73
N ALA A 166 -7.86 -20.45 8.97
CA ALA A 166 -8.05 -21.80 9.49
C ALA A 166 -7.00 -22.18 10.56
N GLY A 167 -5.76 -21.69 10.42
CA GLY A 167 -4.68 -21.93 11.39
C GLY A 167 -4.87 -21.19 12.72
N GLU A 168 -5.48 -20.00 12.72
CA GLU A 168 -5.81 -19.25 13.94
C GLU A 168 -6.93 -19.92 14.76
N SER A 169 -7.95 -20.47 14.10
CA SER A 169 -9.03 -21.22 14.78
C SER A 169 -8.55 -22.47 15.50
N ALA A 170 -7.38 -23.02 15.14
CA ALA A 170 -6.80 -24.20 15.78
C ALA A 170 -5.90 -23.88 16.99
N ASN A 171 -5.52 -22.62 17.19
CA ASN A 171 -4.54 -22.19 18.20
C ASN A 171 -5.10 -21.24 19.27
N SER A 172 -6.41 -21.03 19.33
CA SER A 172 -7.04 -20.26 20.42
C SER A 172 -7.17 -21.15 21.67
N PRO A 173 -6.55 -20.81 22.82
CA PRO A 173 -6.81 -21.49 24.08
C PRO A 173 -8.17 -21.04 24.64
N ASP A 174 -9.02 -22.02 24.98
CA ASP A 174 -10.18 -21.82 25.88
C ASP A 174 -9.76 -21.23 27.24
#